data_AF-U6L973-F1
#
_entry.id   AF-U6L973-F1
#
_cell.length_a   1.000
_cell.length_b   1.000
_cell.length_c   1.000
_cell.angle_alpha   90.00
_cell.angle_beta   90.00
_cell.angle_gamma   90.00
#
_symmetry.space_group_name_H-M   'P 1'
#
loop_
_entity.id
_entity.type
_entity.pdbx_description
1 polymer ?
#
loop_
_entity_poly.entity_id
_entity_poly.type
_entity_poly.pdbx_seq_one_letter_code
_entity_poly.pdbx_strand_id
1 'polypeptide(L)'
;MADLEALRAQFMALQAAPPQQRISESTCVDVLQLLLQQQLLRLLPSSNGKEFITPERLEHELRLLIAQKGGRVNVAEAALLLGFGAAAVRQRAEDLCSKSAALCLLEGDIISNSFLAAVAAETQQQLQGNALETAAFAAHVTAAAKGLLLGAISPLSLADAAQALNLPCENLLQAANELIAKGEVAGAIQAKVFTPGIFSAAQTAQGCHPVRGQGLLRKVLAHVQQQQQQQPQQRLQQRKQLLPAGAEWLQHLSVLLSSSSCSMRSRADACAGFLGRQRLRLLFAAAANSRNRLEKLY
;
A
#
# COMPACT_ATOMS: atom_id res chain seq x y z
N MET A 1 -0.88 -22.14 59.33
CA MET A 1 -0.81 -23.51 58.76
C MET A 1 -2.07 -24.32 59.09
N ALA A 2 -2.61 -24.26 60.32
CA ALA A 2 -3.82 -24.99 60.72
C ALA A 2 -5.09 -24.71 59.89
N ASP A 3 -5.30 -23.48 59.42
CA ASP A 3 -6.53 -23.12 58.67
C ASP A 3 -6.63 -23.80 57.29
N LEU A 4 -5.50 -23.99 56.60
CA LEU A 4 -5.49 -24.63 55.28
C LEU A 4 -5.71 -26.14 55.41
N GLU A 5 -5.19 -26.76 56.46
CA GLU A 5 -5.42 -28.16 56.78
C GLU A 5 -6.87 -28.41 57.21
N ALA A 6 -7.45 -27.50 58.00
CA ALA A 6 -8.88 -27.54 58.36
C ALA A 6 -9.78 -27.39 57.12
N LEU A 7 -9.47 -26.46 56.22
CA LEU A 7 -10.23 -26.27 54.98
C LEU A 7 -10.12 -27.51 54.06
N ARG A 8 -8.93 -28.11 53.96
CA ARG A 8 -8.72 -29.35 53.22
C ARG A 8 -9.50 -30.51 53.83
N ALA A 9 -9.51 -30.64 55.17
CA ALA A 9 -10.26 -31.67 55.86
C ALA A 9 -11.77 -31.51 55.67
N GLN A 10 -12.29 -30.28 55.72
CA GLN A 10 -13.70 -29.98 55.43
C GLN A 10 -14.06 -30.29 53.98
N PHE A 11 -13.19 -29.95 53.03
CA PHE A 11 -13.40 -30.26 51.62
C PHE A 11 -13.41 -31.78 51.37
N MET A 12 -12.48 -32.51 51.98
CA MET A 12 -12.44 -33.98 51.90
C MET A 12 -13.67 -34.62 52.56
N ALA A 13 -14.14 -34.09 53.69
CA ALA A 13 -15.37 -34.54 54.34
C ALA A 13 -16.62 -34.28 53.49
N LEU A 14 -16.69 -33.14 52.80
CA LEU A 14 -17.77 -32.81 51.87
C LEU A 14 -17.76 -33.66 50.61
N GLN A 15 -16.59 -34.01 50.08
CA GLN A 15 -16.46 -34.91 48.93
C GLN A 15 -16.76 -36.37 49.29
N ALA A 16 -16.44 -36.79 50.51
CA ALA A 16 -16.75 -38.12 51.01
C ALA A 16 -18.21 -38.28 51.47
N ALA A 17 -18.91 -37.17 51.72
CA ALA A 17 -20.33 -37.19 52.05
C ALA A 17 -21.16 -37.70 50.87
N PRO A 18 -22.06 -38.67 51.07
CA PRO A 18 -22.92 -39.15 50.00
C PRO A 18 -23.83 -38.01 49.50
N PRO A 19 -24.03 -37.85 48.18
CA PRO A 19 -24.90 -36.81 47.65
C PRO A 19 -26.33 -37.02 48.16
N GLN A 20 -26.90 -36.00 48.79
CA GLN A 20 -28.21 -36.06 49.47
C GLN A 20 -29.37 -36.36 48.50
N GLN A 21 -29.23 -35.99 47.22
CA GLN A 21 -30.19 -36.30 46.18
C GLN A 21 -29.49 -36.39 44.81
N ARG A 22 -29.45 -37.57 44.21
CA ARG A 22 -28.95 -37.76 42.84
C ARG A 22 -30.12 -37.51 41.89
N ILE A 23 -30.04 -36.44 41.10
CA ILE A 23 -30.95 -36.23 39.98
C ILE A 23 -30.57 -37.26 38.91
N SER A 24 -31.54 -38.03 38.41
CA SER A 24 -31.29 -38.96 37.31
C SER A 24 -31.06 -38.17 36.02
N GLU A 25 -30.32 -38.78 35.08
CA GLU A 25 -30.04 -38.15 33.78
C GLU A 25 -31.31 -37.74 33.04
N SER A 26 -32.37 -38.57 33.12
CA SER A 26 -33.69 -38.25 32.54
C SER A 26 -34.27 -36.97 33.12
N THR A 27 -34.25 -36.81 34.44
CA THR A 27 -34.77 -35.61 35.11
C THR A 27 -33.92 -34.38 34.78
N CYS A 28 -32.61 -34.54 34.61
CA CYS A 28 -31.76 -33.44 34.14
C CYS A 28 -32.13 -32.97 32.72
N VAL A 29 -32.41 -33.91 31.80
CA VAL A 29 -32.84 -33.59 30.44
C VAL A 29 -34.20 -32.90 30.45
N ASP A 30 -35.15 -33.37 31.26
CA ASP A 30 -36.48 -32.76 31.41
C ASP A 30 -36.37 -31.31 31.91
N VAL A 31 -35.54 -31.08 32.94
CA VAL A 31 -35.29 -29.73 33.46
C VAL A 31 -34.64 -28.85 32.40
N LEU A 32 -33.64 -29.35 31.66
CA LEU A 32 -33.01 -28.59 30.56
C LEU A 32 -34.02 -28.24 29.46
N GLN A 33 -34.91 -29.16 29.11
CA GLN A 33 -35.93 -28.94 28.10
C GLN A 33 -36.95 -27.90 28.57
N LEU A 34 -37.37 -27.93 29.84
CA LEU A 34 -38.24 -26.90 30.44
C LEU A 34 -37.56 -25.52 30.43
N LEU A 35 -36.26 -25.43 30.74
CA LEU A 35 -35.51 -24.18 30.71
C LEU A 35 -35.33 -23.63 29.28
N LEU A 36 -35.17 -24.52 28.29
CA LEU A 36 -35.12 -24.16 26.87
C LEU A 36 -36.48 -23.64 26.37
N GLN A 37 -37.58 -24.28 26.77
CA GLN A 37 -38.95 -23.84 26.42
C GLN A 37 -39.25 -22.45 26.98
N GLN A 38 -38.79 -22.15 28.20
CA GLN A 38 -38.95 -20.84 28.83
C GLN A 38 -37.94 -19.79 28.33
N GLN A 39 -37.04 -20.14 27.39
CA GLN A 39 -35.96 -19.30 26.87
C GLN A 39 -35.01 -18.72 27.93
N LEU A 40 -34.93 -19.35 29.11
CA LEU A 40 -34.02 -18.95 30.17
C LEU A 40 -32.57 -19.35 29.84
N LEU A 41 -32.39 -20.38 29.03
CA LEU A 41 -31.09 -20.85 28.55
C LEU A 41 -31.07 -20.91 27.02
N ARG A 42 -29.93 -20.54 26.43
CA ARG A 42 -29.66 -20.68 24.99
C ARG A 42 -28.59 -21.74 24.78
N LEU A 43 -29.01 -22.96 24.48
CA LEU A 43 -28.13 -24.08 24.20
C LEU A 43 -28.39 -24.63 22.80
N LEU A 44 -27.33 -25.10 22.15
CA LEU A 44 -27.38 -25.76 20.85
C LEU A 44 -27.16 -27.26 21.07
N PRO A 45 -28.08 -28.12 20.60
CA PRO A 45 -27.88 -29.56 20.68
C PRO A 45 -26.82 -30.02 19.65
N SER A 46 -26.03 -31.00 20.05
CA SER A 46 -25.16 -31.76 19.17
C SER A 46 -25.97 -32.62 18.19
N SER A 47 -25.34 -33.02 17.07
CA SER A 47 -25.95 -33.90 16.07
C SER A 47 -26.44 -35.24 16.64
N ASN A 48 -25.82 -35.69 17.73
CA ASN A 48 -26.19 -36.91 18.46
C ASN A 48 -27.26 -36.68 19.53
N GLY A 49 -27.65 -35.43 19.79
CA GLY A 49 -28.66 -35.06 20.81
C GLY A 49 -28.25 -35.25 22.27
N LYS A 50 -27.02 -35.73 22.53
CA LYS A 50 -26.51 -36.01 23.88
C LYS A 50 -25.76 -34.85 24.53
N GLU A 51 -25.20 -33.97 23.72
CA GLU A 51 -24.37 -32.87 24.18
C GLU A 51 -25.03 -31.54 23.86
N PHE A 52 -24.84 -30.58 24.76
CA PHE A 52 -25.33 -29.21 24.61
C PHE A 52 -24.16 -28.25 24.72
N ILE A 53 -24.10 -27.28 23.80
CA ILE A 53 -23.07 -26.24 23.80
C ILE A 53 -23.71 -24.86 23.88
N THR A 54 -23.08 -23.94 24.61
CA THR A 54 -23.45 -22.53 24.55
C THR A 54 -22.97 -21.93 23.23
N PRO A 55 -23.70 -20.96 22.65
CA PRO A 55 -23.29 -20.34 21.39
C PRO A 55 -21.94 -19.62 21.48
N GLU A 56 -21.63 -19.05 22.64
CA GLU A 56 -20.34 -18.41 22.93
C GLU A 56 -19.19 -19.42 22.91
N ARG A 57 -19.42 -20.61 23.48
CA ARG A 57 -18.41 -21.68 23.44
C ARG A 57 -18.22 -22.18 22.01
N LEU A 58 -19.31 -22.34 21.25
CA LEU A 58 -19.22 -22.74 19.84
C LEU A 58 -18.43 -21.72 19.00
N GLU A 59 -18.61 -20.41 19.24
CA GLU A 59 -17.82 -19.35 18.59
C GLU A 59 -16.32 -19.48 18.91
N HIS A 60 -15.97 -19.80 20.17
CA HIS A 60 -14.58 -20.01 20.57
C HIS A 60 -13.95 -21.23 19.90
N GLU A 61 -14.64 -22.37 19.88
CA GLU A 61 -14.17 -23.59 19.20
C GLU A 61 -13.99 -23.37 17.69
N LEU A 62 -14.91 -22.63 17.04
CA LEU A 62 -14.79 -22.23 15.64
C LEU A 62 -13.50 -21.43 15.39
N ARG A 63 -13.18 -20.45 16.25
CA ARG A 63 -11.94 -19.66 16.12
C ARG A 63 -10.69 -20.53 16.27
N LEU A 64 -10.69 -21.47 17.21
CA LEU A 64 -9.58 -22.39 17.41
C LEU A 64 -9.39 -23.30 16.18
N LEU A 65 -10.49 -23.80 15.61
CA LEU A 65 -10.46 -24.68 14.46
C LEU A 65 -9.96 -23.93 13.20
N ILE A 66 -10.38 -22.68 12.99
CA ILE A 66 -9.87 -21.83 11.91
C ILE A 66 -8.36 -21.60 12.04
N ALA A 67 -7.88 -21.31 13.25
CA ALA A 67 -6.46 -21.14 13.52
C ALA A 67 -5.66 -22.44 13.28
N GLN A 68 -6.21 -23.59 13.71
CA GLN A 68 -5.58 -24.90 13.55
C GLN A 68 -5.47 -25.33 12.09
N LYS A 69 -6.49 -25.02 11.27
CA LYS A 69 -6.57 -25.40 9.85
C LYS A 69 -5.87 -24.41 8.91
N GLY A 70 -5.14 -23.43 9.44
CA GLY A 70 -4.38 -22.48 8.63
C GLY A 70 -5.22 -21.38 7.96
N GLY A 71 -6.42 -21.10 8.49
CA GLY A 71 -7.20 -19.92 8.11
C GLY A 71 -8.28 -20.13 7.05
N ARG A 72 -8.41 -21.30 6.42
CA ARG A 72 -9.54 -21.65 5.55
C ARG A 72 -10.22 -22.93 6.03
N VAL A 73 -11.54 -22.88 6.23
CA VAL A 73 -12.32 -24.02 6.73
C VAL A 73 -13.70 -24.04 6.10
N ASN A 74 -14.13 -25.19 5.59
CA ASN A 74 -15.49 -25.38 5.14
C ASN A 74 -16.45 -25.55 6.33
N VAL A 75 -17.61 -24.87 6.31
CA VAL A 75 -18.61 -24.94 7.38
C VAL A 75 -19.15 -26.36 7.58
N ALA A 76 -19.30 -27.16 6.52
CA ALA A 76 -19.74 -28.55 6.64
C ALA A 76 -18.65 -29.43 7.29
N GLU A 77 -17.38 -29.22 6.93
CA GLU A 77 -16.25 -29.90 7.59
C GLU A 77 -16.14 -29.49 9.06
N ALA A 78 -16.29 -28.19 9.36
CA ALA A 78 -16.30 -27.69 10.73
C ALA A 78 -17.45 -28.31 11.56
N ALA A 79 -18.63 -28.47 10.96
CA ALA A 79 -19.78 -29.09 11.62
C ALA A 79 -19.51 -30.56 11.98
N LEU A 80 -18.84 -31.31 11.10
CA LEU A 80 -18.44 -32.70 11.36
C LEU A 80 -17.38 -32.80 12.45
N LEU A 81 -16.36 -31.93 12.41
CA LEU A 81 -15.27 -31.93 13.40
C LEU A 81 -15.75 -31.51 14.80
N LEU A 82 -16.69 -30.57 14.87
CA LEU A 82 -17.25 -30.11 16.14
C LEU A 82 -18.43 -30.98 16.61
N GLY A 83 -19.01 -31.82 15.74
CA GLY A 83 -20.14 -32.69 16.06
C GLY A 83 -21.51 -31.99 16.13
N PHE A 84 -21.64 -30.76 15.62
CA PHE A 84 -22.88 -29.98 15.67
C PHE A 84 -23.59 -29.92 14.32
N GLY A 85 -24.88 -29.57 14.34
CA GLY A 85 -25.66 -29.39 13.11
C GLY A 85 -25.11 -28.27 12.22
N ALA A 86 -24.94 -28.54 10.92
CA ALA A 86 -24.36 -27.61 9.96
C ALA A 86 -25.07 -26.25 9.90
N ALA A 87 -26.40 -26.22 10.09
CA ALA A 87 -27.18 -24.98 10.12
C ALA A 87 -26.82 -24.08 11.32
N ALA A 88 -26.66 -24.67 12.50
CA ALA A 88 -26.29 -23.93 13.72
C ALA A 88 -24.85 -23.40 13.63
N VAL A 89 -23.92 -24.23 13.12
CA VAL A 89 -22.52 -23.83 12.90
C VAL A 89 -22.44 -22.72 11.85
N ARG A 90 -23.21 -22.81 10.77
CA ARG A 90 -23.27 -21.77 9.73
C ARG A 90 -23.75 -20.44 10.29
N GLN A 91 -24.85 -20.43 11.02
CA GLN A 91 -25.38 -19.21 11.62
C GLN A 91 -24.35 -18.57 12.55
N ARG A 92 -23.63 -19.37 13.34
CA ARG A 92 -22.55 -18.85 14.20
C ARG A 92 -21.33 -18.37 13.44
N ALA A 93 -21.01 -18.97 12.31
CA ALA A 93 -19.96 -18.47 11.42
C ALA A 93 -20.35 -17.11 10.82
N GLU A 94 -21.60 -16.92 10.40
CA GLU A 94 -22.12 -15.64 9.91
C GLU A 94 -22.07 -14.57 11.00
N ASP A 95 -22.51 -14.89 12.23
CA ASP A 95 -22.38 -14.01 13.39
C ASP A 95 -20.91 -13.64 13.65
N LEU A 96 -20.00 -14.60 13.57
CA LEU A 96 -18.57 -14.39 13.80
C LEU A 96 -17.94 -13.49 12.72
N CYS A 97 -18.28 -13.68 11.45
CA CYS A 97 -17.82 -12.84 10.35
C CYS A 97 -18.37 -11.41 10.45
N SER A 98 -19.62 -11.24 10.90
CA SER A 98 -20.18 -9.89 11.12
C SER A 98 -19.49 -9.13 12.26
N LYS A 99 -19.05 -9.83 13.31
CA LYS A 99 -18.30 -9.24 14.43
C LYS A 99 -16.83 -8.94 14.11
N SER A 100 -16.23 -9.70 13.20
CA SER A 100 -14.79 -9.65 12.95
C SER A 100 -14.46 -9.40 11.47
N ALA A 101 -13.91 -8.22 11.17
CA ALA A 101 -13.50 -7.87 9.81
C ALA A 101 -12.32 -8.70 9.26
N ALA A 102 -11.68 -9.53 10.11
CA ALA A 102 -10.57 -10.39 9.73
C ALA A 102 -11.01 -11.73 9.11
N LEU A 103 -12.30 -12.07 9.18
CA LEU A 103 -12.87 -13.31 8.66
C LEU A 103 -13.97 -12.99 7.65
N CYS A 104 -14.03 -13.74 6.56
CA CYS A 104 -15.11 -13.67 5.59
C CYS A 104 -15.72 -15.05 5.36
N LEU A 105 -17.02 -15.08 5.06
CA LEU A 105 -17.74 -16.28 4.68
C LEU A 105 -18.06 -16.22 3.19
N LEU A 106 -17.57 -17.19 2.41
CA LEU A 106 -17.75 -17.27 0.95
C LEU A 106 -18.22 -18.67 0.59
N GLU A 107 -19.43 -18.79 0.02
CA GLU A 107 -20.01 -20.08 -0.46
C GLU A 107 -19.99 -21.23 0.57
N GLY A 108 -19.95 -20.92 1.86
CA GLY A 108 -19.84 -21.93 2.93
C GLY A 108 -18.43 -22.26 3.38
N ASP A 109 -17.42 -21.53 2.89
CA ASP A 109 -16.06 -21.51 3.43
C ASP A 109 -15.85 -20.27 4.31
N ILE A 110 -15.29 -20.48 5.49
CA ILE A 110 -14.79 -19.42 6.37
C ILE A 110 -13.32 -19.20 6.01
N ILE A 111 -12.97 -17.98 5.64
CA ILE A 111 -11.63 -17.62 5.18
C ILE A 111 -11.10 -16.46 6.01
N SER A 112 -9.88 -16.59 6.50
CA SER A 112 -9.17 -15.54 7.21
C SER A 112 -8.40 -14.63 6.26
N ASN A 113 -8.29 -13.36 6.64
CA ASN A 113 -7.48 -12.40 5.90
C ASN A 113 -5.99 -12.77 5.90
N SER A 114 -5.51 -13.46 6.95
CA SER A 114 -4.14 -13.99 6.98
C SER A 114 -3.90 -15.05 5.92
N PHE A 115 -4.89 -15.92 5.66
CA PHE A 115 -4.83 -16.91 4.59
C PHE A 115 -4.81 -16.22 3.23
N LEU A 116 -5.71 -15.25 3.00
CA LEU A 116 -5.73 -14.48 1.76
C LEU A 116 -4.41 -13.73 1.51
N ALA A 117 -3.83 -13.12 2.54
CA ALA A 117 -2.55 -12.44 2.45
C ALA A 117 -1.40 -13.42 2.11
N ALA A 118 -1.41 -14.62 2.70
CA ALA A 118 -0.41 -15.65 2.41
C ALA A 118 -0.52 -16.12 0.95
N VAL A 119 -1.73 -16.43 0.48
CA VAL A 119 -1.97 -16.82 -0.92
C VAL A 119 -1.59 -15.70 -1.89
N ALA A 120 -1.93 -14.45 -1.57
CA ALA A 120 -1.55 -13.30 -2.38
C ALA A 120 -0.02 -13.11 -2.43
N ALA A 121 0.68 -13.30 -1.31
CA ALA A 121 2.14 -13.21 -1.26
C ALA A 121 2.81 -14.34 -2.05
N GLU A 122 2.32 -15.58 -1.92
CA GLU A 122 2.81 -16.72 -2.69
C GLU A 122 2.60 -16.50 -4.19
N THR A 123 1.39 -16.07 -4.58
CA THR A 123 1.06 -15.74 -5.97
C THR A 123 1.99 -14.63 -6.47
N GLN A 124 2.19 -13.57 -5.69
CA GLN A 124 3.09 -12.47 -6.05
C GLN A 124 4.55 -12.95 -6.21
N GLN A 125 5.02 -13.88 -5.38
CA GLN A 125 6.37 -14.45 -5.49
C GLN A 125 6.50 -15.32 -6.75
N GLN A 126 5.50 -16.14 -7.06
CA GLN A 126 5.47 -16.92 -8.30
C GLN A 126 5.42 -16.01 -9.55
N LEU A 127 4.73 -14.88 -9.45
CA LEU A 127 4.66 -13.87 -10.51
C LEU A 127 5.93 -13.04 -10.67
N GLN A 128 6.74 -12.85 -9.63
CA GLN A 128 8.01 -12.09 -9.76
C GLN A 128 9.02 -12.77 -10.70
N GLY A 129 8.98 -14.10 -10.82
CA GLY A 129 9.83 -14.85 -11.75
C GLY A 129 9.29 -14.93 -13.19
N ASN A 130 7.97 -14.83 -13.34
CA ASN A 130 7.27 -14.82 -14.62
C ASN A 130 6.52 -13.50 -14.73
N ALA A 131 7.21 -12.43 -15.16
CA ALA A 131 6.53 -11.19 -15.51
C ALA A 131 5.43 -11.55 -16.51
N LEU A 132 4.16 -11.49 -16.07
CA LEU A 132 3.01 -11.62 -16.95
C LEU A 132 2.93 -10.35 -17.80
N GLU A 133 3.94 -10.13 -18.63
CA GLU A 133 3.77 -9.34 -19.83
C GLU A 133 2.77 -10.13 -20.67
N THR A 134 1.52 -9.68 -20.65
CA THR A 134 0.55 -10.20 -21.62
C THR A 134 1.16 -10.01 -23.00
N ALA A 135 1.01 -10.98 -23.92
CA ALA A 135 1.57 -10.87 -25.27
C ALA A 135 1.19 -9.54 -25.95
N ALA A 136 -0.02 -9.03 -25.67
CA ALA A 136 -0.48 -7.71 -26.09
C ALA A 136 0.34 -6.55 -25.50
N PHE A 137 0.70 -6.61 -24.22
CA PHE A 137 1.55 -5.60 -23.58
C PHE A 137 2.98 -5.64 -24.14
N ALA A 138 3.57 -6.82 -24.30
CA ALA A 138 4.89 -6.96 -24.93
C ALA A 138 4.87 -6.44 -26.38
N ALA A 139 3.81 -6.73 -27.16
CA ALA A 139 3.62 -6.18 -28.50
C ALA A 139 3.47 -4.65 -28.49
N HIS A 140 2.76 -4.09 -27.50
CA HIS A 140 2.63 -2.65 -27.34
C HIS A 140 3.96 -1.97 -27.01
N VAL A 141 4.72 -2.49 -26.05
CA VAL A 141 6.04 -1.97 -25.66
C VAL A 141 7.02 -2.03 -26.83
N THR A 142 7.04 -3.15 -27.57
CA THR A 142 7.91 -3.29 -28.75
C THR A 142 7.51 -2.36 -29.89
N ALA A 143 6.22 -2.20 -30.18
CA ALA A 143 5.74 -1.26 -31.20
C ALA A 143 6.04 0.20 -30.81
N ALA A 144 5.83 0.57 -29.54
CA ALA A 144 6.15 1.88 -29.01
C ALA A 144 7.66 2.17 -29.09
N ALA A 145 8.50 1.20 -28.69
CA ALA A 145 9.95 1.30 -28.82
C ALA A 145 10.37 1.46 -30.28
N LYS A 146 9.82 0.65 -31.21
CA LYS A 146 10.10 0.79 -32.65
C LYS A 146 9.76 2.19 -33.16
N GLY A 147 8.55 2.68 -32.90
CA GLY A 147 8.11 3.99 -33.36
C GLY A 147 8.98 5.14 -32.83
N LEU A 148 9.36 5.06 -31.55
CA LEU A 148 10.18 6.05 -30.88
C LEU A 148 11.63 6.06 -31.38
N LEU A 149 12.23 4.88 -31.54
CA LEU A 149 13.63 4.76 -31.95
C LEU A 149 13.84 5.07 -33.45
N LEU A 150 12.90 4.65 -34.31
CA LEU A 150 12.96 4.95 -35.76
C LEU A 150 12.70 6.43 -36.05
N GLY A 151 11.88 7.10 -35.23
CA GLY A 151 11.61 8.53 -35.34
C GLY A 151 12.70 9.43 -34.72
N ALA A 152 13.65 8.85 -33.97
CA ALA A 152 14.68 9.63 -33.28
C ALA A 152 15.79 10.09 -34.24
N ILE A 153 15.95 11.40 -34.36
CA ILE A 153 17.01 12.05 -35.16
C ILE A 153 18.14 12.58 -34.26
N SER A 154 17.89 12.68 -32.96
CA SER A 154 18.81 13.15 -31.92
C SER A 154 18.93 12.09 -30.81
N PRO A 155 19.97 12.18 -29.96
CA PRO A 155 20.07 11.34 -28.77
C PRO A 155 18.82 11.48 -27.89
N LEU A 156 18.28 10.35 -27.45
CA LEU A 156 17.02 10.28 -26.71
C LEU A 156 17.20 9.54 -25.39
N SER A 157 16.81 10.18 -24.30
CA SER A 157 16.78 9.57 -22.97
C SER A 157 15.61 8.58 -22.89
N LEU A 158 15.92 7.30 -22.75
CA LEU A 158 14.91 6.24 -22.63
C LEU A 158 14.16 6.33 -21.30
N ALA A 159 14.76 6.93 -20.27
CA ALA A 159 14.07 7.21 -19.01
C ALA A 159 12.96 8.25 -19.18
N ASP A 160 13.25 9.35 -19.88
CA ASP A 160 12.27 10.42 -20.13
C ASP A 160 11.18 9.95 -21.11
N ALA A 161 11.59 9.16 -22.12
CA ALA A 161 10.66 8.52 -23.06
C ALA A 161 9.73 7.51 -22.36
N ALA A 162 10.27 6.68 -21.47
CA ALA A 162 9.48 5.73 -20.69
C ALA A 162 8.45 6.45 -19.80
N GLN A 163 8.85 7.56 -19.16
CA GLN A 163 7.95 8.39 -18.37
C GLN A 163 6.86 9.03 -19.23
N ALA A 164 7.20 9.55 -20.42
CA ALA A 164 6.23 10.14 -21.34
C ALA A 164 5.19 9.12 -21.85
N LEU A 165 5.60 7.85 -22.01
CA LEU A 165 4.74 6.75 -22.48
C LEU A 165 4.03 6.00 -21.35
N ASN A 166 4.25 6.38 -20.08
CA ASN A 166 3.78 5.64 -18.90
C ASN A 166 4.17 4.14 -18.92
N LEU A 167 5.39 3.84 -19.38
CA LEU A 167 5.94 2.50 -19.44
C LEU A 167 7.09 2.32 -18.45
N PRO A 168 7.27 1.12 -17.87
CA PRO A 168 8.47 0.81 -17.10
C PRO A 168 9.73 0.89 -17.99
N CYS A 169 10.72 1.64 -17.52
CA CYS A 169 11.97 1.90 -18.26
C CYS A 169 12.74 0.62 -18.61
N GLU A 170 12.71 -0.38 -17.73
CA GLU A 170 13.42 -1.66 -17.95
C GLU A 170 12.85 -2.43 -19.15
N ASN A 171 11.52 -2.49 -19.28
CA ASN A 171 10.87 -3.20 -20.41
C ASN A 171 11.13 -2.45 -21.74
N LEU A 172 11.13 -1.12 -21.70
CA LEU A 172 11.49 -0.30 -22.87
C LEU A 172 12.97 -0.51 -23.27
N LEU A 173 13.88 -0.56 -22.29
CA LEU A 173 15.30 -0.84 -22.52
C LEU A 173 15.52 -2.24 -23.10
N GLN A 174 14.84 -3.24 -22.55
CA GLN A 174 14.90 -4.62 -23.04
C GLN A 174 14.41 -4.70 -24.48
N ALA A 175 13.23 -4.15 -24.78
CA ALA A 175 12.70 -4.09 -26.14
C ALA A 175 13.64 -3.36 -27.10
N ALA A 176 14.21 -2.21 -26.70
CA ALA A 176 15.15 -1.46 -27.52
C ALA A 176 16.42 -2.25 -27.84
N ASN A 177 17.00 -2.96 -26.86
CA ASN A 177 18.16 -3.82 -27.07
C ASN A 177 17.84 -5.00 -28.00
N GLU A 178 16.66 -5.61 -27.87
CA GLU A 178 16.21 -6.68 -28.78
C GLU A 178 16.06 -6.19 -30.22
N LEU A 179 15.55 -4.96 -30.43
CA LEU A 179 15.41 -4.37 -31.76
C LEU A 179 16.76 -4.07 -32.43
N ILE A 180 17.74 -3.61 -31.64
CA ILE A 180 19.11 -3.40 -32.11
C ILE A 180 19.77 -4.75 -32.43
N ALA A 181 19.58 -5.76 -31.57
CA ALA A 181 20.12 -7.11 -31.79
C ALA A 181 19.54 -7.77 -33.05
N LYS A 182 18.26 -7.53 -33.35
CA LYS A 182 17.60 -7.98 -34.60
C LYS A 182 18.01 -7.17 -35.83
N GLY A 183 18.70 -6.03 -35.65
CA GLY A 183 19.10 -5.14 -36.73
C GLY A 183 17.97 -4.29 -37.32
N GLU A 184 16.81 -4.23 -36.66
CA GLU A 184 15.67 -3.43 -37.11
C GLU A 184 15.88 -1.92 -36.85
N VAL A 185 16.70 -1.58 -35.86
CA VAL A 185 17.01 -0.20 -35.47
C VAL A 185 18.52 -0.01 -35.49
N ALA A 186 18.99 0.98 -36.25
CA ALA A 186 20.38 1.36 -36.31
C ALA A 186 20.70 2.44 -35.26
N GLY A 187 21.45 2.07 -34.22
CA GLY A 187 21.89 2.98 -33.18
C GLY A 187 22.56 2.24 -32.03
N ALA A 188 23.07 3.00 -31.06
CA ALA A 188 23.69 2.45 -29.86
C ALA A 188 23.00 3.01 -28.61
N ILE A 189 22.80 2.16 -27.61
CA ILE A 189 22.30 2.58 -26.30
C ILE A 189 23.49 2.65 -25.35
N GLN A 190 23.68 3.80 -24.72
CA GLN A 190 24.69 4.00 -23.67
C GLN A 190 24.03 4.72 -22.51
N ALA A 191 24.21 4.23 -21.28
CA ALA A 191 23.68 4.87 -20.07
C ALA A 191 22.18 5.26 -20.16
N LYS A 192 21.34 4.37 -20.72
CA LYS A 192 19.89 4.60 -20.95
C LYS A 192 19.57 5.73 -21.95
N VAL A 193 20.54 6.17 -22.75
CA VAL A 193 20.34 7.12 -23.85
C VAL A 193 20.55 6.38 -25.18
N PHE A 194 19.56 6.44 -26.06
CA PHE A 194 19.65 5.91 -27.41
C PHE A 194 20.24 6.98 -28.34
N THR A 195 21.32 6.64 -29.04
CA THR A 195 21.95 7.49 -30.07
C THR A 195 21.71 6.87 -31.45
N PRO A 196 20.94 7.54 -32.34
CA PRO A 196 20.65 7.03 -33.68
C PRO A 196 21.91 6.94 -34.55
N GLY A 197 21.99 5.92 -35.41
CA GLY A 197 23.13 5.71 -36.32
C GLY A 197 23.33 6.87 -37.30
N ILE A 198 22.22 7.45 -37.80
CA ILE A 198 22.22 8.62 -38.69
C ILE A 198 22.87 9.83 -38.01
N PHE A 199 22.62 10.01 -36.71
CA PHE A 199 23.20 11.10 -35.93
C PHE A 199 24.72 10.92 -35.78
N SER A 200 25.20 9.71 -35.47
CA SER A 200 26.64 9.43 -35.44
C SER A 200 27.32 9.54 -36.81
N ALA A 201 26.64 9.14 -37.88
CA ALA A 201 27.13 9.28 -39.25
C ALA A 201 27.25 10.76 -39.65
N ALA A 202 26.28 11.59 -39.28
CA ALA A 202 26.32 13.03 -39.52
C ALA A 202 27.47 13.72 -38.74
N GLN A 203 27.70 13.33 -37.49
CA GLN A 203 28.80 13.86 -36.68
C GLN A 203 30.18 13.52 -37.26
N THR A 204 30.34 12.30 -37.77
CA THR A 204 31.59 11.85 -38.39
C THR A 204 31.80 12.49 -39.77
N ALA A 205 30.74 12.63 -40.58
CA ALA A 205 30.81 13.29 -41.89
C ALA A 205 31.15 14.78 -41.81
N GLN A 206 30.63 15.51 -40.81
CA GLN A 206 30.99 16.91 -40.57
C GLN A 206 32.46 17.10 -40.13
N GLY A 207 33.12 16.05 -39.63
CA GLY A 207 34.54 16.05 -39.30
C GLY A 207 35.50 15.90 -40.50
N CYS A 208 35.01 15.51 -41.68
CA CYS A 208 35.85 15.13 -42.82
C CYS A 208 36.00 16.19 -43.94
N HIS A 209 35.45 17.39 -43.76
CA HIS A 209 35.72 18.50 -44.69
C HIS A 209 36.97 19.27 -44.23
N PRO A 210 38.04 19.43 -45.06
CA PRO A 210 39.19 20.26 -44.70
C PRO A 210 38.81 21.74 -44.81
N VAL A 211 38.04 22.25 -43.84
CA VAL A 211 37.63 23.65 -43.80
C VAL A 211 38.70 24.44 -43.07
N ARG A 212 39.55 25.06 -43.88
CA ARG A 212 40.46 26.16 -43.53
C ARG A 212 39.62 27.36 -43.07
N GLY A 213 39.11 27.33 -41.84
CA GLY A 213 38.36 28.45 -41.27
C GLY A 213 37.25 28.10 -40.28
N GLN A 214 37.47 27.26 -39.27
CA GLN A 214 36.52 27.10 -38.15
C GLN A 214 37.22 27.20 -36.79
N GLY A 215 37.82 28.36 -36.51
CA GLY A 215 38.20 28.75 -35.14
C GLY A 215 37.05 29.36 -34.34
N LEU A 216 35.93 29.71 -34.99
CA LEU A 216 34.83 30.48 -34.38
C LEU A 216 33.65 29.61 -33.97
N LEU A 217 33.21 28.66 -34.79
CA LEU A 217 32.08 27.78 -34.45
C LEU A 217 32.39 26.81 -33.31
N ARG A 218 33.64 26.35 -33.18
CA ARG A 218 34.09 25.52 -32.05
C ARG A 218 34.08 26.29 -30.73
N LYS A 219 34.33 27.60 -30.76
CA LYS A 219 34.22 28.49 -29.59
C LYS A 219 32.78 28.77 -29.23
N VAL A 220 31.90 28.92 -30.22
CA VAL A 220 30.46 29.13 -29.98
C VAL A 220 29.80 27.87 -29.42
N LEU A 221 30.10 26.68 -29.97
CA LEU A 221 29.60 25.41 -29.42
C LEU A 221 30.16 25.10 -28.02
N ALA A 222 31.44 25.38 -27.78
CA ALA A 222 32.03 25.28 -26.44
C ALA A 222 31.42 26.29 -25.45
N HIS A 223 31.07 27.51 -25.90
CA HIS A 223 30.38 28.50 -25.08
C HIS A 223 28.92 28.12 -24.80
N VAL A 224 28.18 27.56 -25.77
CA VAL A 224 26.81 27.11 -25.56
C VAL A 224 26.77 25.92 -24.58
N GLN A 225 27.76 25.02 -24.67
CA GLN A 225 27.86 23.86 -23.77
C GLN A 225 28.36 24.26 -22.37
N GLN A 226 29.25 25.26 -22.25
CA GLN A 226 29.57 25.89 -20.96
C GLN A 226 28.38 26.66 -20.37
N GLN A 227 27.57 27.33 -21.19
CA GLN A 227 26.38 28.06 -20.72
C GLN A 227 25.31 27.12 -20.18
N GLN A 228 25.10 25.94 -20.76
CA GLN A 228 24.16 24.95 -20.21
C GLN A 228 24.59 24.37 -18.86
N GLN A 229 25.90 24.25 -18.59
CA GLN A 229 26.40 23.80 -17.29
C GLN A 229 26.44 24.92 -16.23
N GLN A 230 26.51 26.20 -16.62
CA GLN A 230 26.59 27.33 -15.68
C GLN A 230 25.22 27.90 -15.26
N GLN A 231 24.15 27.68 -16.04
CA GLN A 231 22.80 28.20 -15.73
C GLN A 231 22.14 27.72 -14.43
N PRO A 232 22.38 26.50 -13.89
CA PRO A 232 21.83 26.11 -12.59
C PRO A 232 22.49 26.86 -11.42
N GLN A 233 23.81 27.05 -11.48
CA GLN A 233 24.59 27.73 -10.43
C GLN A 233 24.38 29.25 -10.44
N GLN A 234 24.27 29.86 -11.62
CA GLN A 234 23.95 31.28 -11.74
C GLN A 234 22.52 31.59 -11.28
N ARG A 235 21.54 30.70 -11.52
CA ARG A 235 20.19 30.84 -10.93
C ARG A 235 20.20 30.74 -9.41
N LEU A 236 21.03 29.88 -8.82
CA LEU A 236 21.21 29.79 -7.36
C LEU A 236 21.93 31.01 -6.77
N GLN A 237 22.91 31.58 -7.47
CA GLN A 237 23.60 32.81 -7.06
C GLN A 237 22.73 34.06 -7.21
N GLN A 238 21.97 34.18 -8.31
CA GLN A 238 20.99 35.26 -8.47
C GLN A 238 19.85 35.15 -7.45
N ARG A 239 19.43 33.92 -7.09
CA ARG A 239 18.45 33.70 -6.01
C ARG A 239 19.00 34.05 -4.62
N LYS A 240 20.32 34.00 -4.40
CA LYS A 240 20.98 34.51 -3.18
C LYS A 240 21.16 36.03 -3.20
N GLN A 241 21.38 36.66 -4.36
CA GLN A 241 21.56 38.10 -4.49
C GLN A 241 20.25 38.91 -4.52
N LEU A 242 19.12 38.30 -4.92
CA LEU A 242 17.78 38.89 -4.85
C LEU A 242 17.12 38.78 -3.46
N LEU A 243 17.85 38.28 -2.45
CA LEU A 243 17.42 38.26 -1.05
C LEU A 243 18.37 39.09 -0.15
N PRO A 244 18.44 40.42 -0.30
CA PRO A 244 18.66 41.29 0.84
C PRO A 244 17.29 41.73 1.39
N ALA A 245 17.16 41.83 2.71
CA ALA A 245 15.94 42.24 3.45
C ALA A 245 14.88 41.17 3.76
N GLY A 246 15.29 39.98 4.19
CA GLY A 246 14.37 39.03 4.88
C GLY A 246 14.96 38.33 6.10
N ALA A 247 16.16 38.71 6.55
CA ALA A 247 16.92 37.99 7.57
C ALA A 247 17.05 38.72 8.92
N GLU A 248 16.29 39.79 9.16
CA GLU A 248 16.28 40.47 10.47
C GLU A 248 15.20 39.94 11.44
N TRP A 249 14.22 39.17 10.96
CA TRP A 249 13.13 38.65 11.81
C TRP A 249 13.48 37.33 12.51
N LEU A 250 14.52 36.61 12.08
CA LEU A 250 14.94 35.35 12.71
C LEU A 250 15.79 35.55 13.96
N GLN A 251 16.36 36.73 14.18
CA GLN A 251 17.08 37.05 15.43
C GLN A 251 16.12 37.55 16.54
N HIS A 252 14.94 38.07 16.19
CA HIS A 252 13.92 38.43 17.18
C HIS A 252 13.02 37.25 17.61
N LEU A 253 12.90 36.20 16.80
CA LEU A 253 12.11 35.01 17.14
C LEU A 253 12.81 34.05 18.10
N SER A 254 14.14 34.05 18.19
CA SER A 254 14.85 33.23 19.19
C SER A 254 14.64 33.74 20.62
N VAL A 255 14.46 35.06 20.80
CA VAL A 255 14.18 35.67 22.12
C VAL A 255 12.75 35.36 22.60
N LEU A 256 11.78 35.22 21.69
CA LEU A 256 10.38 34.89 22.01
C LEU A 256 10.12 33.39 22.23
N LEU A 257 11.06 32.51 21.88
CA LEU A 257 10.99 31.07 22.14
C LEU A 257 11.78 30.62 23.37
N SER A 258 12.42 31.56 24.09
CA SER A 258 13.26 31.28 25.26
C SER A 258 12.59 31.51 26.62
N SER A 259 11.36 32.04 26.65
CA SER A 259 10.63 32.31 27.91
C SER A 259 9.62 31.21 28.22
N SER A 260 10.05 30.24 29.02
CA SER A 260 9.31 29.06 29.46
C SER A 260 8.24 29.37 30.50
N SER A 261 7.29 30.27 30.24
CA SER A 261 6.09 30.44 31.07
C SER A 261 5.06 31.36 30.39
N CYS A 262 4.17 30.82 29.52
CA CYS A 262 2.81 31.35 29.35
C CYS A 262 1.95 30.52 28.37
N SER A 263 0.65 30.44 28.69
CA SER A 263 -0.40 29.57 28.10
C SER A 263 -0.78 29.92 26.64
N MET A 264 -1.10 28.87 25.85
CA MET A 264 -1.31 28.90 24.39
C MET A 264 -2.45 29.79 23.88
N ARG A 265 -3.36 30.30 24.73
CA ARG A 265 -4.50 31.11 24.24
C ARG A 265 -4.20 32.59 24.02
N SER A 266 -3.12 33.14 24.58
CA SER A 266 -2.76 34.57 24.41
C SER A 266 -1.94 34.87 23.15
N ARG A 267 -1.49 33.85 22.40
CA ARG A 267 -0.64 34.03 21.20
C ARG A 267 -1.44 34.21 19.89
N ALA A 268 -2.69 33.77 19.85
CA ALA A 268 -3.53 33.88 18.66
C ALA A 268 -4.05 35.32 18.43
N ASP A 269 -4.37 36.04 19.51
CA ASP A 269 -4.98 37.37 19.41
C ASP A 269 -3.97 38.50 19.10
N ALA A 270 -2.67 38.30 19.37
CA ALA A 270 -1.64 39.29 19.04
C ALA A 270 -1.21 39.25 17.56
N CYS A 271 -1.36 38.11 16.87
CA CYS A 271 -1.00 37.98 15.45
C CYS A 271 -2.10 38.42 14.49
N ALA A 272 -3.36 38.51 14.93
CA ALA A 272 -4.49 38.88 14.07
C ALA A 272 -4.57 40.39 13.74
N GLY A 273 -3.89 41.25 14.50
CA GLY A 273 -3.99 42.71 14.37
C GLY A 273 -3.04 43.38 13.36
N PHE A 274 -1.97 42.71 12.91
CA PHE A 274 -0.87 43.40 12.20
C PHE A 274 -0.72 43.05 10.70
N LEU A 275 -1.54 42.14 10.16
CA LEU A 275 -1.50 41.74 8.73
C LEU A 275 -2.78 42.16 7.97
N GLY A 276 -3.33 43.32 8.33
CA GLY A 276 -4.39 43.98 7.57
C GLY A 276 -3.84 44.85 6.43
N ARG A 277 -4.26 44.54 5.20
CA ARG A 277 -4.40 45.45 4.03
C ARG A 277 -3.31 45.59 2.95
N GLN A 278 -2.25 44.78 2.87
CA GLN A 278 -1.35 44.86 1.68
C GLN A 278 -1.03 43.57 0.89
N ARG A 279 -1.67 42.42 1.18
CA ARG A 279 -1.39 41.17 0.42
C ARG A 279 -2.56 40.49 -0.29
N LEU A 280 -3.69 41.19 -0.45
CA LEU A 280 -4.86 40.66 -1.17
C LEU A 280 -4.84 40.86 -2.70
N ARG A 281 -3.87 41.61 -3.26
CA ARG A 281 -3.73 41.72 -4.73
C ARG A 281 -2.84 40.63 -5.37
N LEU A 282 -1.95 39.98 -4.62
CA LEU A 282 -1.05 38.95 -5.16
C LEU A 282 -1.66 37.54 -5.12
N LEU A 283 -2.62 37.27 -4.23
CA LEU A 283 -3.29 35.97 -4.18
C LEU A 283 -4.41 35.84 -5.23
N PHE A 284 -5.01 36.94 -5.71
CA PHE A 284 -6.01 36.88 -6.78
C PHE A 284 -5.40 36.75 -8.19
N ALA A 285 -4.17 37.23 -8.43
CA ALA A 285 -3.50 37.06 -9.72
C ALA A 285 -2.97 35.62 -9.93
N ALA A 286 -2.57 34.93 -8.85
CA ALA A 286 -2.08 33.56 -8.92
C ALA A 286 -3.21 32.52 -9.10
N ALA A 287 -4.41 32.80 -8.59
CA ALA A 287 -5.56 31.89 -8.71
C ALA A 287 -6.27 31.97 -10.08
N ALA A 288 -6.15 33.07 -10.82
CA ALA A 288 -6.72 33.19 -12.17
C ALA A 288 -5.90 32.43 -13.23
N ASN A 289 -4.60 32.24 -13.01
CA ASN A 289 -3.69 31.60 -13.97
C ASN A 289 -3.68 30.05 -13.89
N SER A 290 -4.24 29.46 -12.84
CA SER A 290 -4.39 28.00 -12.70
C SER A 290 -5.69 27.46 -13.29
N ARG A 291 -6.73 28.29 -13.46
CA ARG A 291 -7.99 27.89 -14.13
C ARG A 291 -7.90 27.87 -15.65
N ASN A 292 -7.15 28.78 -16.28
CA ASN A 292 -6.99 28.82 -17.75
C ASN A 292 -6.09 27.71 -18.34
N ARG A 293 -5.45 26.89 -17.50
CA ARG A 293 -4.59 25.77 -17.95
C ARG A 293 -5.29 24.41 -17.95
N LEU A 294 -6.52 24.32 -17.43
CA LEU A 294 -7.30 23.08 -17.39
C LEU A 294 -8.43 23.02 -18.44
N GLU A 295 -8.62 24.06 -19.26
CA GLU A 295 -9.59 24.07 -20.39
C GLU A 295 -8.94 23.95 -21.79
N LYS A 296 -7.64 23.58 -21.88
CA LYS A 296 -6.96 23.35 -23.18
C LYS A 296 -6.38 21.94 -23.35
N LEU A 297 -6.93 20.97 -22.62
CA LEU A 297 -6.67 19.54 -22.84
C LEU A 297 -8.01 18.77 -22.83
N TYR A 298 -8.94 19.24 -23.67
CA TYR A 298 -9.92 18.42 -24.35
C TYR A 298 -9.61 18.48 -25.85
#